data_AF-A0A920AWC6-F1
#
_entry.id   AF-A0A920AWC6-F1
#
_cell.length_a   1.000
_cell.length_b   1.000
_cell.length_c   1.000
_cell.angle_alpha   90.00
_cell.angle_beta   90.00
_cell.angle_gamma   90.00
#
_symmetry.space_group_name_H-M   'P 1'
#
loop_
_entity.id
_entity.type
_entity.pdbx_description
1 polymer ?
#
loop_
_entity_poly.entity_id
_entity_poly.type
_entity_poly.pdbx_seq_one_letter_code
_entity_poly.pdbx_strand_id
1 'polypeptide(L)' 'MINKGDLLISTPESLGDYYFNRSIVILTEVSDEEVVGFIINKELNYTLSDLDNKF' A
#
# COMPACT_ATOMS: atom_id res chain seq x y z
N MET A 1 -0.37 0.86 19.32
CA MET A 1 0.65 -0.08 18.81
C MET A 1 0.14 -0.58 17.47
N ILE A 2 0.95 -0.46 16.42
CA ILE A 2 0.61 -1.04 15.12
C ILE A 2 1.06 -2.50 15.11
N ASN A 3 0.30 -3.36 14.45
CA ASN A 3 0.55 -4.80 14.36
C ASN A 3 0.46 -5.24 12.91
N LYS A 4 1.07 -6.39 12.61
CA LYS A 4 0.85 -7.09 11.34
C LYS A 4 -0.64 -7.36 11.17
N GLY A 5 -1.18 -6.97 10.00
CA GLY A 5 -2.60 -7.05 9.66
C GLY A 5 -3.38 -5.77 9.91
N ASP A 6 -2.83 -4.78 10.62
CA ASP A 6 -3.48 -3.49 10.78
C ASP A 6 -3.62 -2.76 9.44
N LEU A 7 -4.68 -1.97 9.33
CA LEU A 7 -4.96 -1.10 8.18
C LEU A 7 -4.65 0.35 8.54
N LEU A 8 -3.78 0.99 7.76
CA LEU A 8 -3.59 2.43 7.79
C LEU A 8 -4.49 3.08 6.73
N ILE A 9 -5.34 4.00 7.15
CA ILE A 9 -6.31 4.67 6.27
C ILE A 9 -5.91 6.13 6.14
N SER A 10 -5.55 6.56 4.93
CA SER A 10 -5.25 7.96 4.65
C SER A 10 -6.52 8.80 4.67
N THR A 11 -6.41 9.98 5.28
CA THR A 11 -7.44 11.01 5.17
C THR A 11 -7.50 11.57 3.74
N PRO A 12 -8.65 12.16 3.33
CA PRO A 12 -8.84 12.68 1.98
C PRO A 12 -8.14 14.01 1.68
N GLU A 13 -7.63 14.73 2.69
CA GLU A 13 -7.14 16.13 2.57
C GLU A 13 -5.63 16.31 2.82
N SER A 14 -4.79 15.46 2.22
CA SER A 14 -3.34 15.72 2.19
C SER A 14 -2.95 16.44 0.90
N LEU A 15 -3.02 17.77 0.91
CA LEU A 15 -2.45 18.61 -0.14
C LEU A 15 -0.96 18.25 -0.33
N GLY A 16 -0.60 17.74 -1.51
CA GLY A 16 0.77 17.36 -1.86
C GLY A 16 1.10 15.87 -1.67
N ASP A 17 0.20 15.06 -1.14
CA ASP A 17 0.38 13.60 -1.07
C ASP A 17 -0.26 12.91 -2.27
N TYR A 18 0.48 12.85 -3.37
CA TYR A 18 0.00 12.22 -4.60
C TYR A 18 -0.05 10.68 -4.51
N TYR A 19 0.81 10.09 -3.67
CA TYR A 19 1.01 8.64 -3.63
C TYR A 19 0.09 7.95 -2.62
N PHE A 20 -0.11 8.50 -1.43
CA PHE A 20 -0.90 7.87 -0.37
C PHE A 20 -2.29 8.48 -0.15
N ASN A 21 -2.67 9.56 -0.87
CA ASN A 21 -4.04 10.11 -0.74
C ASN A 21 -5.12 9.03 -0.88
N ARG A 22 -6.10 9.03 0.02
CA ARG A 22 -7.21 8.05 0.01
C ARG A 22 -6.75 6.58 -0.06
N SER A 23 -5.50 6.27 0.30
CA SER A 23 -4.99 4.91 0.28
C SER A 23 -5.41 4.15 1.54
N ILE A 24 -5.55 2.85 1.38
CA ILE A 24 -5.62 1.87 2.46
C ILE A 24 -4.35 1.04 2.33
N VAL A 25 -3.52 1.07 3.37
CA VAL A 25 -2.29 0.29 3.46
C VAL A 25 -2.50 -0.85 4.44
N ILE A 26 -2.24 -2.09 4.03
CA ILE A 26 -2.19 -3.25 4.93
C ILE A 26 -0.76 -3.47 5.41
N LEU A 27 -0.54 -3.60 6.72
CA LEU A 27 0.77 -3.89 7.28
C LEU A 27 1.06 -5.39 7.19
N THR A 28 2.08 -5.77 6.41
CA THR A 28 2.47 -7.18 6.20
C THR A 28 3.64 -7.60 7.07
N GLU A 29 4.42 -6.64 7.53
CA GLU A 29 5.56 -6.85 8.42
C GLU A 29 5.68 -5.65 9.37
N VAL A 30 5.84 -5.96 10.65
CA VAL A 30 6.03 -4.97 11.71
C VAL A 30 7.05 -5.56 12.67
N SER A 31 8.21 -4.92 12.76
CA SER A 31 9.25 -5.19 13.74
C SER A 31 9.66 -3.86 14.40
N ASP A 32 10.57 -3.92 15.36
CA ASP A 32 11.10 -2.72 16.00
C ASP A 32 12.01 -1.90 15.06
N GLU A 33 12.51 -2.52 13.99
CA GLU A 33 13.43 -1.90 13.03
C GLU A 33 12.72 -1.42 11.76
N GLU A 34 11.67 -2.13 11.32
CA GLU A 34 11.00 -1.86 10.06
C GLU A 34 9.50 -2.15 10.06
N VAL A 35 8.80 -1.44 9.17
CA VAL A 35 7.39 -1.66 8.88
C VAL A 35 7.22 -1.69 7.38
N VAL A 36 6.65 -2.78 6.87
CA VAL A 36 6.36 -2.95 5.45
C VAL A 36 4.86 -3.16 5.26
N GLY A 37 4.29 -2.47 4.28
CA GLY A 37 2.89 -2.62 3.91
C GLY A 37 2.62 -2.30 2.45
N PHE A 38 1.44 -2.70 1.98
CA PHE A 38 1.02 -2.55 0.59
C PHE A 38 -0.26 -1.72 0.49
N ILE A 39 -0.33 -0.84 -0.51
CA ILE A 39 -1.57 -0.17 -0.88
C ILE A 39 -2.47 -1.18 -1.58
N ILE A 40 -3.71 -1.34 -1.10
CA ILE A 40 -4.64 -2.36 -1.61
C ILE A 40 -5.86 -1.79 -2.36
N ASN A 41 -6.01 -0.46 -2.41
CA ASN A 41 -7.18 0.19 -3.01
C ASN A 41 -6.83 1.18 -4.13
N LYS A 42 -5.62 1.07 -4.70
CA LYS A 42 -5.18 1.83 -5.87
C LYS A 42 -4.74 0.84 -6.94
N GLU A 43 -5.66 0.51 -7.83
CA GLU A 43 -5.38 -0.38 -8.96
C GLU A 43 -4.33 0.24 -9.89
N LEU A 44 -3.44 -0.60 -10.41
CA LEU A 44 -2.45 -0.23 -11.41
C LEU A 44 -3.00 -0.55 -12.79
N ASN A 45 -2.61 0.24 -13.80
CA ASN A 45 -2.94 -0.05 -15.20
C ASN A 45 -2.02 -1.12 -15.81
N TYR A 46 -1.63 -2.11 -15.01
CA TYR A 46 -0.76 -3.21 -15.41
C TYR A 46 -1.38 -4.52 -14.99
N THR A 47 -1.26 -5.50 -15.86
CA THR A 47 -1.57 -6.90 -15.59
C THR A 47 -0.29 -7.65 -15.25
N LEU A 48 -0.43 -8.86 -14.70
CA LEU A 48 0.74 -9.73 -14.45
C LEU A 48 1.48 -10.09 -15.75
N SER A 49 0.76 -10.20 -16.87
CA SER A 49 1.35 -10.47 -18.19
C SER A 49 2.26 -9.34 -18.67
N ASP A 50 2.06 -8.09 -18.22
CA ASP A 50 2.93 -6.97 -18.57
C ASP A 50 4.29 -7.04 -17.84
N LEU A 51 4.38 -7.79 -16.74
CA LEU A 51 5.58 -7.93 -15.91
C LEU A 51 6.46 -9.11 -16.31
N ASP A 52 5.88 -10.18 -16.85
CA ASP A 52 6.61 -11.37 -17.25
C ASP A 52 6.10 -11.88 -18.61
N ASN A 53 6.99 -11.88 -19.62
CA ASN A 53 6.71 -12.28 -21.00
C ASN A 53 6.48 -13.81 -21.16
N LYS A 54 6.22 -14.54 -20.08
CA LYS A 54 6.06 -16.00 -20.04
C LYS A 54 4.63 -16.48 -19.76
N PHE A 55 3.66 -15.57 -19.64
CA PHE A 55 2.23 -15.89 -19.52
C PHE A 55 1.49 -15.67 -20.84
#